data_AF-A0A354QTE0-F1
#
_entry.id   AF-A0A354QTE0-F1
#
_cell.length_a   1.000
_cell.length_b   1.000
_cell.length_c   1.000
_cell.angle_alpha   90.00
_cell.angle_beta   90.00
_cell.angle_gamma   90.00
#
_symmetry.space_group_name_H-M   'P 1'
#
loop_
_entity.id
_entity.type
_entity.pdbx_description
1 polymer ?
#
loop_
_entity_poly.entity_id
_entity_poly.type
_entity_poly.pdbx_seq_one_letter_code
_entity_poly.pdbx_strand_id
1 'polypeptide(L)'
;THIDDEKSRERDLFLAEPSDPDSHYSIFEDNHGTHIFANNDLDMMTKLEELVEHGFTHWKLEGIYTPGHNFVEIAKLFVQARELIETNQFTHDQAFLLDEQVHQLHPKNRFLDTGFYEYDPDQVK
;
A
#
# COMPACT_ATOMS: atom_id res chain seq x y z
N THR A 1 -16.27 27.67 16.65
CA THR A 1 -15.93 27.92 15.24
C THR A 1 -16.53 26.79 14.44
N HIS A 2 -17.66 27.01 13.78
CA HIS A 2 -18.14 26.06 12.77
C HIS A 2 -17.31 26.32 11.52
N ILE A 3 -16.44 25.39 11.18
CA ILE A 3 -15.71 25.38 9.93
C ILE A 3 -16.53 24.48 9.00
N ASP A 4 -17.15 25.08 7.99
CA ASP A 4 -17.87 24.38 6.93
C ASP A 4 -16.83 24.05 5.84
N ASP A 5 -15.92 23.14 6.15
CA ASP A 5 -14.91 22.64 5.21
C ASP A 5 -15.47 21.41 4.48
N GLU A 6 -15.15 21.31 3.19
CA GLU A 6 -15.47 20.11 2.41
C GLU A 6 -14.74 18.89 3.00
N LYS A 7 -15.44 17.78 3.16
CA LYS A 7 -14.88 16.52 3.71
C LYS A 7 -14.65 15.45 2.64
N SER A 8 -14.71 15.84 1.38
CA SER A 8 -14.57 14.92 0.25
C SER A 8 -13.14 14.42 0.13
N ARG A 9 -12.97 13.29 -0.57
CA ARG A 9 -11.64 12.73 -0.84
C ARG A 9 -10.77 13.69 -1.66
N GLU A 10 -11.37 14.44 -2.58
CA GLU A 10 -10.68 15.40 -3.44
C GLU A 10 -10.08 16.59 -2.66
N ARG A 11 -10.57 16.84 -1.44
CA ARG A 11 -10.06 17.89 -0.56
C ARG A 11 -8.69 17.57 0.04
N ASP A 12 -8.32 16.29 0.07
CA ASP A 12 -7.01 15.78 0.53
C ASP A 12 -6.65 16.28 1.93
N LEU A 13 -7.49 15.94 2.92
CA LEU A 13 -7.27 16.29 4.33
C LEU A 13 -6.38 15.25 5.02
N PHE A 14 -5.58 15.71 5.99
CA PHE A 14 -4.67 14.87 6.76
C PHE A 14 -4.81 15.11 8.27
N LEU A 15 -4.67 14.04 9.05
CA LEU A 15 -4.47 14.08 10.49
C LEU A 15 -3.00 13.81 10.81
N ALA A 16 -2.49 14.47 11.85
CA ALA A 16 -1.20 14.17 12.44
C ALA A 16 -1.42 13.68 13.88
N GLU A 17 -0.67 12.66 14.28
CA GLU A 17 -0.56 12.26 15.67
C GLU A 17 0.11 13.38 16.49
N PRO A 18 -0.41 13.71 17.68
CA PRO A 18 0.22 14.70 18.54
C PRO A 18 1.67 14.36 18.94
N SER A 19 2.00 13.07 18.99
CA SER A 19 3.33 12.55 19.31
C SER A 19 4.27 12.45 18.11
N ASP A 20 3.74 12.46 16.89
CA ASP A 20 4.52 12.33 15.66
C ASP A 20 4.06 13.39 14.64
N PRO A 21 4.73 14.56 14.62
CA PRO A 21 4.39 15.66 13.70
C PRO A 21 4.56 15.33 12.22
N ASP A 22 5.33 14.29 11.89
CA ASP A 22 5.59 13.88 10.50
C ASP A 22 4.52 12.90 9.99
N SER A 23 3.65 12.39 10.88
CA SER A 23 2.52 11.55 10.49
C SER A 23 1.44 12.35 9.74
N HIS A 24 0.92 11.74 8.66
CA HIS A 24 -0.06 12.32 7.76
C HIS A 24 -1.14 11.29 7.34
N TYR A 25 -2.04 10.95 8.25
CA TYR A 25 -3.15 10.04 7.96
C TYR A 25 -4.19 10.72 7.07
N SER A 26 -4.40 10.21 5.86
CA SER A 26 -5.44 10.77 4.98
C SER A 26 -6.82 10.50 5.57
N ILE A 27 -7.68 11.52 5.58
CA ILE A 27 -9.04 11.45 6.12
C ILE A 27 -10.06 12.02 5.13
N PHE A 28 -11.15 11.29 4.91
CA PHE A 28 -12.33 11.80 4.21
C PHE A 28 -13.62 11.16 4.72
N GLU A 29 -14.75 11.78 4.44
CA GLU A 29 -16.08 11.31 4.82
C GLU A 29 -16.95 11.13 3.57
N ASP A 30 -17.64 10.00 3.48
CA ASP A 30 -18.65 9.74 2.45
C ASP A 30 -19.93 9.13 3.06
N ASN A 31 -20.87 8.69 2.22
CA ASN A 31 -22.12 8.08 2.68
C ASN A 31 -21.92 6.76 3.47
N HIS A 32 -20.72 6.18 3.46
CA HIS A 32 -20.38 4.96 4.19
C HIS A 32 -19.62 5.24 5.49
N GLY A 33 -19.32 6.50 5.80
CA GLY A 33 -18.70 6.93 7.06
C GLY A 33 -17.39 7.70 6.85
N THR A 34 -16.63 7.81 7.92
CA THR A 34 -15.29 8.44 7.93
C THR A 34 -14.23 7.39 7.66
N HIS A 35 -13.37 7.64 6.68
CA HIS A 35 -12.25 6.79 6.32
C HIS A 35 -10.96 7.45 6.78
N ILE A 36 -10.13 6.73 7.52
CA ILE A 36 -8.80 7.18 7.96
C ILE A 36 -7.80 6.15 7.45
N PHE A 37 -6.82 6.60 6.69
CA PHE A 37 -5.82 5.73 6.09
C PHE A 37 -4.44 5.97 6.69
N ALA A 38 -3.66 4.91 6.77
CA ALA A 38 -2.27 4.97 7.16
C ALA A 38 -1.46 5.92 6.26
N ASN A 39 -0.35 6.37 6.83
CA ASN A 39 0.62 7.24 6.17
C ASN A 39 1.14 6.63 4.86
N ASN A 40 1.46 5.34 4.94
CA ASN A 40 2.08 4.56 3.89
C ASN A 40 1.09 3.49 3.42
N ASP A 41 1.13 3.18 2.13
CA ASP A 41 0.39 2.08 1.53
C ASP A 41 1.20 0.78 1.62
N LEU A 42 0.54 -0.36 1.50
CA LEU A 42 1.16 -1.67 1.65
C LEU A 42 1.69 -2.19 0.31
N ASP A 43 2.98 -2.53 0.26
CA ASP A 43 3.59 -3.37 -0.79
C ASP A 43 4.26 -4.59 -0.17
N MET A 44 3.98 -5.75 -0.76
CA MET A 44 4.50 -7.05 -0.34
C MET A 44 5.25 -7.77 -1.46
N MET A 45 5.59 -7.10 -2.57
CA MET A 45 6.27 -7.68 -3.74
C MET A 45 7.51 -8.49 -3.34
N THR A 46 8.34 -7.95 -2.43
CA THR A 46 9.56 -8.59 -1.93
C THR A 46 9.32 -9.77 -0.98
N LYS A 47 8.09 -9.97 -0.52
CA LYS A 47 7.68 -11.02 0.44
C LYS A 47 6.77 -12.08 -0.18
N LEU A 48 6.43 -11.97 -1.47
CA LEU A 48 5.46 -12.87 -2.11
C LEU A 48 5.87 -14.34 -2.05
N GLU A 49 7.16 -14.65 -2.18
CA GLU A 49 7.66 -16.03 -2.09
C GLU A 49 7.40 -16.62 -0.70
N GLU A 50 7.82 -15.92 0.35
CA GLU A 50 7.60 -16.29 1.76
C GLU A 50 6.10 -16.45 2.07
N LEU A 51 5.27 -15.51 1.60
CA LEU A 51 3.81 -15.59 1.76
C LEU A 51 3.24 -16.86 1.13
N VAL A 52 3.68 -17.22 -0.07
CA VAL A 52 3.23 -18.44 -0.76
C VAL A 52 3.71 -19.71 -0.04
N GLU A 53 4.95 -19.74 0.45
CA GLU A 53 5.46 -20.86 1.26
C GLU A 53 4.62 -21.11 2.52
N HIS A 54 4.09 -20.03 3.12
CA HIS A 54 3.17 -20.11 4.26
C HIS A 54 1.69 -20.32 3.88
N GLY A 55 1.38 -20.46 2.59
CA GLY A 55 0.03 -20.77 2.10
C GLY A 55 -0.85 -19.54 1.80
N PHE A 56 -0.31 -18.32 1.88
CA PHE A 56 -1.01 -17.08 1.53
C PHE A 56 -0.95 -16.82 0.01
N THR A 57 -1.82 -17.51 -0.72
CA THR A 57 -1.80 -17.58 -2.20
C THR A 57 -2.84 -16.70 -2.89
N HIS A 58 -3.63 -15.95 -2.13
CA HIS A 58 -4.70 -15.10 -2.66
C HIS A 58 -4.44 -13.66 -2.23
N TRP A 59 -4.26 -12.78 -3.20
CA TRP A 59 -3.90 -11.38 -2.95
C TRP A 59 -4.99 -10.45 -3.42
N LYS A 60 -5.21 -9.39 -2.65
CA LYS A 60 -6.14 -8.31 -2.98
C LYS A 60 -5.33 -7.05 -3.24
N LEU A 61 -5.52 -6.45 -4.42
CA LEU A 61 -4.91 -5.17 -4.77
C LEU A 61 -5.98 -4.08 -4.73
N GLU A 62 -5.69 -2.97 -4.04
CA GLU A 62 -6.58 -1.81 -3.91
C GLU A 62 -5.93 -0.59 -4.54
N GLY A 63 -6.66 0.08 -5.43
CA GLY A 63 -6.15 1.19 -6.23
C GLY A 63 -6.63 2.56 -5.77
N ILE A 64 -7.13 2.69 -4.54
CA ILE A 64 -7.83 3.90 -4.06
C ILE A 64 -6.98 5.18 -4.21
N TYR A 65 -5.68 5.11 -3.89
CA TYR A 65 -4.74 6.24 -4.01
C TYR A 65 -3.90 6.22 -5.28
N THR A 66 -3.97 5.15 -6.08
CA THR A 66 -3.21 5.01 -7.33
C THR A 66 -4.12 4.69 -8.52
N PRO A 67 -5.31 5.31 -8.68
CA PRO A 67 -6.32 4.80 -9.61
C PRO A 67 -5.92 4.94 -11.08
N GLY A 68 -6.60 4.18 -11.94
CA GLY A 68 -6.46 4.30 -13.39
C GLY A 68 -5.27 3.53 -13.94
N HIS A 69 -4.53 4.14 -14.87
CA HIS A 69 -3.49 3.45 -15.64
C HIS A 69 -2.38 2.88 -14.76
N ASN A 70 -1.89 3.64 -13.78
CA ASN A 70 -0.81 3.19 -12.91
C ASN A 70 -1.21 1.95 -12.09
N PHE A 71 -2.43 1.91 -11.53
CA PHE A 71 -2.93 0.71 -10.86
C PHE A 71 -2.97 -0.50 -11.78
N VAL A 72 -3.40 -0.32 -13.04
CA VAL A 72 -3.45 -1.42 -14.02
C VAL A 72 -2.04 -1.95 -14.31
N GLU A 73 -1.04 -1.06 -14.43
CA GLU A 73 0.35 -1.49 -14.62
C GLU A 73 0.91 -2.18 -13.36
N ILE A 74 0.63 -1.67 -12.16
CA ILE A 74 1.00 -2.34 -10.89
C ILE A 74 0.38 -3.74 -10.82
N ALA A 75 -0.91 -3.88 -11.13
CA ALA A 75 -1.57 -5.18 -11.11
C ALA A 75 -0.93 -6.20 -12.07
N LYS A 76 -0.43 -5.75 -13.22
CA LYS A 76 0.33 -6.61 -14.15
C LYS A 76 1.66 -7.07 -13.55
N LEU A 77 2.36 -6.23 -12.78
CA LEU A 77 3.59 -6.63 -12.09
C LEU A 77 3.32 -7.76 -11.08
N PHE A 78 2.24 -7.68 -10.31
CA PHE A 78 1.83 -8.76 -9.41
C PHE A 78 1.43 -10.04 -10.14
N VAL A 79 0.77 -9.92 -11.31
CA VAL A 79 0.48 -11.08 -12.18
C VAL A 79 1.77 -11.72 -12.68
N GLN A 80 2.75 -10.90 -13.11
CA GLN A 80 4.06 -11.38 -13.52
C GLN A 80 4.79 -12.09 -12.37
N ALA A 81 4.77 -11.53 -11.16
CA ALA A 81 5.35 -12.17 -9.98
C ALA A 81 4.70 -13.53 -9.70
N ARG A 82 3.36 -13.61 -9.76
CA ARG A 82 2.63 -14.88 -9.63
C ARG A 82 3.07 -15.91 -10.67
N GLU A 83 3.14 -15.53 -11.94
CA GLU A 83 3.57 -16.44 -13.02
C GLU A 83 5.01 -16.95 -12.81
N LEU A 84 5.91 -16.08 -12.34
CA LEU A 84 7.28 -16.46 -11.99
C LEU A 84 7.30 -17.42 -10.79
N ILE A 85 6.46 -17.20 -9.78
CA ILE A 85 6.35 -18.09 -8.61
C ILE A 85 5.82 -19.46 -9.04
N GLU A 86 4.75 -19.51 -9.82
CA GLU A 86 4.15 -20.75 -10.33
C GLU A 86 5.12 -21.58 -11.19
N THR A 87 6.06 -20.91 -11.87
CA THR A 87 7.09 -21.55 -12.69
C THR A 87 8.41 -21.82 -11.95
N ASN A 88 8.49 -21.53 -10.65
CA ASN A 88 9.71 -21.59 -9.83
C ASN A 88 10.89 -20.79 -10.41
N GLN A 89 10.57 -19.64 -11.01
CA GLN A 89 11.55 -18.72 -11.59
C GLN A 89 11.64 -17.40 -10.82
N PHE A 90 10.78 -17.18 -9.83
CA PHE A 90 10.79 -15.99 -8.99
C PHE A 90 12.03 -15.97 -8.11
N THR A 91 12.84 -14.92 -8.22
CA THR A 91 14.06 -14.75 -7.41
C THR A 91 14.00 -13.45 -6.63
N HIS A 92 14.84 -13.32 -5.61
CA HIS A 92 14.96 -12.09 -4.85
C HIS A 92 15.29 -10.86 -5.72
N ASP A 93 16.19 -11.02 -6.70
CA ASP A 93 16.53 -9.95 -7.65
C ASP A 93 15.31 -9.53 -8.50
N GLN A 94 14.50 -10.49 -8.95
CA GLN A 94 13.27 -10.19 -9.68
C GLN A 94 12.24 -9.50 -8.78
N ALA A 95 12.11 -9.94 -7.53
CA ALA A 95 11.22 -9.32 -6.57
C ALA A 95 11.59 -7.84 -6.37
N PHE A 96 12.87 -7.53 -6.18
CA PHE A 96 13.36 -6.15 -6.05
C PHE A 96 13.15 -5.34 -7.33
N LEU A 97 13.37 -5.92 -8.51
CA LEU A 97 13.13 -5.24 -9.79
C LEU A 97 11.65 -4.92 -10.02
N LEU A 98 10.74 -5.78 -9.59
CA LEU A 98 9.30 -5.53 -9.70
C LEU A 98 8.84 -4.51 -8.65
N ASP A 99 9.37 -4.58 -7.44
CA ASP A 99 9.11 -3.64 -6.34
C ASP A 99 9.50 -2.20 -6.72
N GLU A 100 10.69 -2.02 -7.28
CA GLU A 100 11.13 -0.72 -7.82
C GLU A 100 10.20 -0.17 -8.91
N GLN A 101 9.62 -1.04 -9.75
CA GLN A 101 8.63 -0.63 -10.75
C GLN A 101 7.29 -0.24 -10.12
N VAL A 102 6.86 -0.93 -9.05
CA VAL A 102 5.68 -0.53 -8.27
C VAL A 102 5.90 0.85 -7.67
N HIS A 103 7.05 1.09 -7.04
CA HIS A 103 7.44 2.39 -6.47
C HIS A 103 7.45 3.52 -7.52
N GLN A 104 7.88 3.25 -8.75
CA GLN A 104 7.85 4.23 -9.84
C GLN A 104 6.44 4.60 -10.31
N LEU A 105 5.50 3.64 -10.23
CA LEU A 105 4.10 3.83 -10.62
C LEU A 105 3.25 4.41 -9.48
N HIS A 106 3.72 4.31 -8.23
CA HIS A 106 3.05 4.82 -7.04
C HIS A 106 3.10 6.37 -6.96
N PRO A 107 2.07 7.02 -6.39
CA PRO A 107 2.09 8.46 -6.12
C PRO A 107 3.30 8.87 -5.27
N LYS A 108 4.01 9.92 -5.71
CA LYS A 108 5.23 10.40 -5.04
C LYS A 108 5.02 10.96 -3.64
N ASN A 109 3.78 11.35 -3.32
CA ASN A 109 3.40 11.90 -2.02
C ASN A 109 2.90 10.82 -1.05
N ARG A 110 2.99 9.54 -1.42
CA ARG A 110 2.65 8.40 -0.56
C ARG A 110 3.76 7.37 -0.62
N PHE A 111 4.18 6.90 0.54
CA PHE A 111 5.22 5.88 0.64
C PHE A 111 4.60 4.49 0.61
N LEU A 112 5.43 3.51 0.27
CA LEU A 112 5.11 2.08 0.35
C LEU A 112 5.99 1.44 1.41
N ASP A 113 5.40 0.56 2.21
CA ASP A 113 6.13 -0.30 3.14
C ASP A 113 5.42 -1.65 3.32
N THR A 114 5.97 -2.49 4.19
CA THR A 114 5.41 -3.81 4.52
C THR A 114 4.43 -3.76 5.70
N GLY A 115 4.02 -2.56 6.13
CA GLY A 115 3.24 -2.33 7.33
C GLY A 115 3.93 -2.92 8.57
N PHE A 116 3.18 -3.70 9.35
CA PHE A 116 3.69 -4.37 10.56
C PHE A 116 4.38 -5.71 10.28
N TYR A 117 4.54 -6.12 9.01
CA TYR A 117 5.02 -7.46 8.68
C TYR A 117 6.40 -7.77 9.27
N GLU A 118 7.31 -6.79 9.23
CA GLU A 118 8.69 -6.94 9.74
C GLU A 118 8.84 -6.52 11.21
N TYR A 119 7.76 -6.11 11.86
CA TYR A 119 7.82 -5.60 13.22
C TYR A 119 7.94 -6.78 14.18
N ASP A 120 8.79 -6.62 15.19
CA ASP A 120 8.83 -7.56 16.31
C ASP A 120 7.44 -7.54 17.00
N PRO A 121 6.81 -8.70 17.24
CA PRO A 121 5.50 -8.78 17.91
C PRO A 121 5.43 -7.99 19.23
N ASP A 122 6.54 -7.87 19.96
CA ASP A 122 6.59 -7.13 21.23
C ASP A 122 6.60 -5.59 21.03
N GLN A 123 6.84 -5.12 19.80
CA GLN A 123 6.81 -3.71 19.42
C GLN A 123 5.42 -3.26 18.95
N VAL A 124 4.53 -4.20 18.58
CA VAL A 124 3.15 -3.91 18.18
C VAL A 124 2.27 -3.99 19.43
N LYS A 125 1.92 -2.84 20.01
CA LYS A 125 1.07 -2.74 21.22
C LYS A 125 -0.39 -2.45 20.90
#